data_AF-A0A844M5G0-F1
#
_entry.id   AF-A0A844M5G0-F1
#
_cell.length_a   1.000
_cell.length_b   1.000
_cell.length_c   1.000
_cell.angle_alpha   90.00
_cell.angle_beta   90.00
_cell.angle_gamma   90.00
#
_symmetry.space_group_name_H-M   'P 1'
#
loop_
_entity.id
_entity.type
_entity.pdbx_description
1 polymer ?
#
loop_
_entity_poly.entity_id
_entity_poly.type
_entity_poly.pdbx_seq_one_letter_code
_entity_poly.pdbx_strand_id
1 'polypeptide(L)'
;MVDAQASSQTYTVQSGDTLFLIAQKVYGDGNRWREIYEANRGVIGGNPEQIQVGMVLVIPGLGQPNPNPSNTLNVEATFYSREETKGHPPATGIHGATLQEALSGRGRIQCAVDPNVIPLLKEFTIILWDGRQVPATALDKGTAIIGNKIDIFVDTIQEAIHLGRKQVQVIL
;
A
#
# COMPACT_ATOMS: atom_id res chain seq x y z
N MET A 1 -6.11 35.06 4.04
CA MET A 1 -4.80 34.80 4.65
C MET A 1 -5.04 33.78 5.75
N VAL A 2 -4.68 32.52 5.53
CA VAL A 2 -4.45 31.56 6.62
C VAL A 2 -3.25 30.72 6.21
N ASP A 3 -2.11 31.02 6.83
CA ASP A 3 -0.88 30.27 6.70
C ASP A 3 -1.09 28.91 7.38
N ALA A 4 -1.11 27.83 6.59
CA ALA A 4 -1.13 26.47 7.10
C ALA A 4 0.27 26.12 7.60
N GLN A 5 0.49 26.26 8.90
CA GLN A 5 1.74 25.91 9.56
C GLN A 5 1.92 24.38 9.52
N ALA A 6 2.81 23.90 8.65
CA ALA A 6 3.17 22.50 8.53
C ALA A 6 3.77 22.00 9.85
N SER A 7 3.06 21.16 10.58
CA SER A 7 3.57 20.49 11.77
C SER A 7 4.54 19.38 11.34
N SER A 8 5.77 19.76 10.99
CA SER A 8 6.83 18.79 10.70
C SER A 8 7.07 17.93 11.93
N GLN A 9 6.67 16.65 11.88
CA GLN A 9 7.04 15.72 12.93
C GLN A 9 8.53 15.42 12.82
N THR A 10 9.18 15.27 13.97
CA THR A 10 10.59 14.93 14.04
C THR A 10 10.78 13.59 14.74
N TYR A 11 11.87 12.90 14.40
CA TYR A 11 12.27 11.64 15.02
C TYR A 11 13.69 11.79 15.56
N THR A 12 13.88 11.41 16.82
CA THR A 12 15.22 11.35 17.42
C THR A 12 15.80 9.97 17.21
N VAL A 13 16.88 9.89 16.43
CA VAL A 13 17.59 8.63 16.11
C VAL A 13 18.02 7.93 17.40
N GLN A 14 17.71 6.64 17.50
CA GLN A 14 18.07 5.78 18.62
C GLN A 14 19.23 4.85 18.25
N SER A 15 19.83 4.23 19.26
CA SER A 15 20.91 3.25 19.04
C SER A 15 20.41 2.08 18.17
N GLY A 16 21.15 1.79 17.10
CA GLY A 16 20.82 0.71 16.15
C GLY A 16 19.83 1.09 15.05
N ASP A 17 19.38 2.35 14.97
CA ASP A 17 18.54 2.78 13.86
C ASP A 17 19.31 2.89 12.55
N THR A 18 18.59 2.62 11.46
CA THR A 18 18.95 2.99 10.09
C THR A 18 17.80 3.80 9.51
N LEU A 19 18.03 4.58 8.44
CA LEU A 19 16.94 5.30 7.78
C LEU A 19 15.82 4.35 7.32
N PHE A 20 16.16 3.11 6.93
CA PHE A 20 15.19 2.05 6.63
C PHE A 20 14.34 1.68 7.84
N LEU A 21 14.97 1.42 9.00
CA LEU A 21 14.23 1.07 10.22
C LEU A 21 13.38 2.24 10.73
N ILE A 22 13.87 3.47 10.60
CA ILE A 22 13.11 4.66 10.96
C ILE A 22 11.90 4.79 10.02
N ALA A 23 12.09 4.68 8.70
CA ALA A 23 11.00 4.70 7.72
C ALA A 23 9.97 3.58 7.99
N GLN A 24 10.43 2.38 8.33
CA GLN A 24 9.56 1.27 8.72
C GLN A 24 8.74 1.59 9.98
N LYS A 25 9.34 2.27 10.97
CA LYS A 25 8.66 2.67 12.21
C LYS A 25 7.65 3.80 11.98
N VAL A 26 8.01 4.83 11.20
CA VAL A 26 7.23 6.07 11.07
C VAL A 26 6.23 6.05 9.91
N TYR A 27 6.51 5.29 8.85
CA TYR A 27 5.65 5.16 7.68
C TYR A 27 5.05 3.77 7.51
N GLY A 28 5.53 2.75 8.23
CA GLY A 28 5.15 1.37 7.99
C GLY A 28 5.80 0.74 6.74
N ASP A 29 6.69 1.48 6.05
CA ASP A 29 7.41 1.03 4.87
C ASP A 29 8.87 1.51 4.92
N GLY A 30 9.80 0.57 5.12
CA GLY A 30 11.22 0.87 5.15
C GLY A 30 11.79 1.39 3.83
N ASN A 31 11.15 1.12 2.68
CA ASN A 31 11.62 1.61 1.38
C ASN A 31 11.50 3.14 1.24
N ARG A 32 10.71 3.78 2.11
CA ARG A 32 10.55 5.24 2.17
C ARG A 32 11.69 5.96 2.88
N TRP A 33 12.77 5.27 3.22
CA TRP A 33 13.98 5.84 3.82
C TRP A 33 14.58 7.01 3.02
N ARG A 34 14.43 6.98 1.68
CA ARG A 34 14.92 8.05 0.80
C ARG A 34 14.22 9.37 1.05
N GLU A 35 12.94 9.36 1.40
CA GLU A 35 12.20 10.59 1.72
C GLU A 35 12.78 11.26 2.96
N ILE A 36 13.08 10.47 4.00
CA ILE A 36 13.76 10.94 5.20
C ILE A 36 15.15 11.48 4.85
N TYR A 37 15.92 10.75 4.05
CA TYR A 37 17.26 11.20 3.66
C TYR A 37 17.21 12.55 2.94
N GLU A 38 16.37 12.68 1.91
CA GLU A 38 16.27 13.87 1.06
C GLU A 38 15.86 15.11 1.87
N ALA A 39 14.91 14.96 2.79
CA ALA A 39 14.49 16.04 3.70
C ALA A 39 15.57 16.45 4.71
N ASN A 40 16.52 15.56 5.01
CA ASN A 40 17.56 15.76 6.01
C ASN A 40 18.97 15.80 5.41
N ARG A 41 19.14 15.91 4.08
CA ARG A 41 20.48 15.96 3.45
C ARG A 41 21.37 17.05 4.01
N GLY A 42 20.78 18.17 4.43
CA GLY A 42 21.52 19.27 5.07
C GLY A 42 22.14 18.91 6.42
N VAL A 43 21.59 17.91 7.14
CA VAL A 43 22.10 17.47 8.45
C VAL A 43 22.81 16.11 8.40
N ILE A 44 22.38 15.21 7.51
CA ILE A 44 23.00 13.88 7.31
C ILE A 44 24.26 13.98 6.43
N GLY A 45 24.30 14.93 5.50
CA GLY A 45 25.36 15.07 4.52
C GLY A 45 25.23 14.09 3.35
N GLY A 46 26.34 13.82 2.68
CA GLY A 46 26.38 13.08 1.41
C GLY A 46 26.21 11.56 1.52
N ASN A 47 26.19 11.00 2.73
CA ASN A 47 26.03 9.57 2.94
C ASN A 47 24.81 9.28 3.86
N PRO A 48 23.76 8.61 3.35
CA PRO A 48 22.53 8.30 4.11
C PRO A 48 22.74 7.40 5.33
N GLU A 49 23.87 6.70 5.42
CA GLU A 49 24.18 5.82 6.56
C GLU A 49 24.83 6.55 7.75
N GLN A 50 25.12 7.85 7.61
CA GLN A 50 25.83 8.64 8.63
C GLN A 50 24.93 9.22 9.73
N ILE A 51 23.73 8.67 9.93
CA ILE A 51 22.87 9.10 11.03
C ILE A 51 23.48 8.72 12.39
N GLN A 52 23.30 9.58 13.38
CA GLN A 52 23.88 9.42 14.71
C GLN A 52 22.80 9.41 15.78
N VAL A 53 23.00 8.63 16.84
CA VAL A 53 22.09 8.61 18.00
C VAL A 53 21.92 10.02 18.56
N GLY A 54 20.68 10.42 18.82
CA GLY A 54 20.31 11.76 19.27
C GLY A 54 20.11 12.78 18.15
N MET A 55 20.44 12.44 16.90
CA MET A 55 20.14 13.28 15.74
C MET A 55 18.63 13.41 15.57
N VAL A 56 18.14 14.64 15.41
CA VAL A 56 16.72 14.92 15.18
C VAL A 56 16.49 15.05 13.67
N LEU A 57 15.75 14.10 13.10
CA LEU A 57 15.41 14.07 11.69
C LEU A 57 14.02 14.63 11.47
N VAL A 58 13.85 15.49 10.48
CA VAL A 58 12.55 15.87 9.95
C VAL A 58 11.93 14.67 9.27
N ILE A 59 10.71 14.31 9.64
CA ILE A 59 9.97 13.23 8.98
C ILE A 59 8.96 13.86 8.02
N PRO A 60 9.30 13.98 6.72
CA PRO A 60 8.40 14.59 5.75
C PRO A 60 7.11 13.78 5.61
N GLY A 61 6.02 14.45 5.25
CA GLY A 61 4.74 13.76 4.98
C GLY A 61 3.95 13.29 6.21
N LEU A 62 4.46 13.48 7.43
CA LEU A 62 3.66 13.30 8.67
C LEU A 62 2.93 14.58 9.12
N GLY A 63 3.09 15.69 8.39
CA GLY A 63 2.59 17.02 8.75
C GLY A 63 2.06 17.87 7.59
N GLN A 64 1.87 17.27 6.40
CA GLN A 64 1.08 17.90 5.35
C GLN A 64 -0.28 17.22 5.30
N PRO A 65 -1.41 17.98 5.36
CA PRO A 65 -2.63 17.51 4.74
C PRO A 65 -2.31 17.36 3.26
N ASN A 66 -1.98 16.15 2.89
CA ASN A 66 -1.87 15.70 1.52
C ASN A 66 -3.17 16.16 0.81
N PRO A 67 -3.13 16.92 -0.29
CA PRO A 67 -4.35 17.41 -0.95
C PRO A 67 -5.24 16.27 -1.50
N ASN A 68 -4.77 15.02 -1.39
CA ASN A 68 -5.59 13.82 -1.47
C ASN A 68 -5.63 13.17 -0.09
N PRO A 69 -6.80 12.80 0.47
CA PRO A 69 -6.87 12.19 1.79
C PRO A 69 -5.93 10.97 1.86
N SER A 70 -4.98 11.04 2.78
CA SER A 70 -3.83 10.14 2.98
C SER A 70 -4.22 8.72 3.40
N ASN A 71 -4.97 8.01 2.55
CA ASN A 71 -4.98 6.56 2.45
C ASN A 71 -5.46 6.07 1.08
N THR A 72 -5.75 6.95 0.11
CA THR A 72 -6.28 6.54 -1.20
C THR A 72 -5.18 6.46 -2.28
N LEU A 73 -4.95 5.28 -2.86
CA LEU A 73 -4.07 5.09 -4.03
C LEU A 73 -4.90 4.85 -5.29
N ASN A 74 -4.51 5.44 -6.43
CA ASN A 74 -5.02 5.02 -7.73
C ASN A 74 -4.21 3.81 -8.21
N VAL A 75 -4.87 2.70 -8.53
CA VAL A 75 -4.22 1.46 -8.95
C VAL A 75 -4.88 0.88 -10.20
N GLU A 76 -4.08 0.23 -11.05
CA GLU A 76 -4.60 -0.61 -12.13
C GLU A 76 -5.01 -1.96 -11.55
N ALA A 77 -6.26 -2.35 -11.75
CA ALA A 77 -6.78 -3.66 -11.41
C ALA A 77 -6.80 -4.58 -12.65
N THR A 78 -6.18 -5.75 -12.50
CA THR A 78 -6.45 -6.94 -13.30
C THR A 78 -7.33 -7.91 -12.50
N PHE A 79 -7.76 -8.99 -13.15
CA PHE A 79 -8.65 -9.97 -12.52
C PHE A 79 -8.15 -11.37 -12.82
N TYR A 80 -8.16 -12.23 -11.80
CA TYR A 80 -7.84 -13.64 -11.93
C TYR A 80 -8.95 -14.48 -11.33
N SER A 81 -9.24 -15.61 -11.95
CA SER A 81 -10.39 -16.42 -11.56
C SER A 81 -10.04 -17.57 -10.62
N ARG A 82 -11.01 -17.97 -9.80
CA ARG A 82 -10.97 -19.22 -9.02
C ARG A 82 -10.71 -20.44 -9.90
N GLU A 83 -11.31 -20.49 -11.09
CA GLU A 83 -11.14 -21.57 -12.06
C GLU A 83 -9.67 -21.74 -12.51
N GLU A 84 -8.95 -20.63 -12.72
CA GLU A 84 -7.54 -20.64 -13.11
C GLU A 84 -6.60 -21.12 -12.00
N THR A 85 -6.98 -20.92 -10.73
CA THR A 85 -6.15 -21.35 -9.60
C THR A 85 -5.96 -22.86 -9.55
N LYS A 86 -6.87 -23.65 -10.15
CA LYS A 86 -6.87 -25.12 -10.06
C LYS A 86 -6.77 -25.64 -8.60
N GLY A 87 -7.24 -24.85 -7.63
CA GLY A 87 -7.16 -25.18 -6.21
C GLY A 87 -5.82 -24.84 -5.52
N HIS A 88 -4.90 -24.13 -6.17
CA HIS A 88 -3.70 -23.63 -5.51
C HIS A 88 -4.07 -22.55 -4.48
N PRO A 89 -3.58 -22.65 -3.23
CA PRO A 89 -3.84 -21.64 -2.22
C PRO A 89 -3.03 -20.35 -2.51
N PRO A 90 -3.52 -19.18 -2.06
CA PRO A 90 -2.77 -17.93 -2.17
C PRO A 90 -1.51 -17.96 -1.29
N ALA A 91 -0.58 -17.02 -1.52
CA ALA A 91 0.71 -16.98 -0.81
C ALA A 91 0.61 -16.96 0.72
N THR A 92 -0.48 -16.43 1.28
CA THR A 92 -0.75 -16.43 2.74
C THR A 92 -1.33 -17.75 3.25
N GLY A 93 -1.84 -18.62 2.38
CA GLY A 93 -2.60 -19.82 2.74
C GLY A 93 -4.04 -19.56 3.17
N ILE A 94 -4.49 -18.30 3.21
CA ILE A 94 -5.86 -17.90 3.62
C ILE A 94 -6.66 -17.52 2.39
N HIS A 95 -7.81 -18.16 2.18
CA HIS A 95 -8.73 -17.80 1.10
C HIS A 95 -9.64 -16.63 1.50
N GLY A 96 -9.75 -15.65 0.61
CA GLY A 96 -10.75 -14.58 0.71
C GLY A 96 -11.95 -14.81 -0.21
N ALA A 97 -12.80 -13.79 -0.28
CA ALA A 97 -14.00 -13.78 -1.12
C ALA A 97 -13.67 -13.37 -2.56
N THR A 98 -14.53 -13.75 -3.50
CA THR A 98 -14.54 -13.15 -4.85
C THR A 98 -15.16 -11.76 -4.84
N LEU A 99 -14.98 -11.01 -5.93
CA LEU A 99 -15.64 -9.72 -6.15
C LEU A 99 -17.17 -9.83 -5.98
N GLN A 100 -17.81 -10.85 -6.57
CA GLN A 100 -19.26 -11.07 -6.46
C GLN A 100 -19.68 -11.38 -5.02
N GLU A 101 -18.94 -12.23 -4.32
CA GLU A 101 -19.19 -12.55 -2.92
C GLU A 101 -19.14 -11.29 -2.05
N ALA A 102 -18.09 -10.47 -2.17
CA ALA A 102 -17.96 -9.24 -1.41
C ALA A 102 -19.05 -8.21 -1.76
N LEU A 103 -19.41 -8.08 -3.04
CA LEU A 103 -20.52 -7.22 -3.48
C LEU A 103 -21.88 -7.69 -2.93
N SER A 104 -22.04 -8.99 -2.67
CA SER A 104 -23.21 -9.55 -1.98
C SER A 104 -23.16 -9.37 -0.45
N GLY A 105 -22.15 -8.67 0.07
CA GLY A 105 -21.94 -8.46 1.51
C GLY A 105 -21.25 -9.64 2.21
N ARG A 106 -20.63 -10.56 1.47
CA ARG A 106 -19.98 -11.75 2.02
C ARG A 106 -18.47 -11.63 1.93
N GLY A 107 -17.83 -11.42 3.09
CA GLY A 107 -16.38 -11.45 3.23
C GLY A 107 -15.65 -10.27 2.58
N ARG A 108 -14.32 -10.41 2.48
CA ARG A 108 -13.42 -9.41 1.89
C ARG A 108 -12.77 -10.01 0.66
N ILE A 109 -12.69 -9.22 -0.41
CA ILE A 109 -12.07 -9.64 -1.67
C ILE A 109 -10.63 -10.09 -1.42
N GLN A 110 -10.27 -11.26 -1.93
CA GLN A 110 -8.87 -11.67 -2.03
C GLN A 110 -8.18 -10.88 -3.15
N CYS A 111 -7.07 -10.23 -2.82
CA CYS A 111 -6.24 -9.53 -3.81
C CYS A 111 -4.81 -10.03 -3.79
N ALA A 112 -4.23 -10.15 -4.99
CA ALA A 112 -2.78 -10.15 -5.17
C ALA A 112 -2.29 -8.71 -5.28
N VAL A 113 -1.22 -8.38 -4.57
CA VAL A 113 -0.67 -7.01 -4.49
C VAL A 113 0.85 -7.02 -4.56
N ASP A 114 1.46 -5.84 -4.75
CA ASP A 114 2.86 -5.61 -4.42
C ASP A 114 2.99 -5.39 -2.89
N PRO A 115 3.65 -6.27 -2.13
CA PRO A 115 3.79 -6.12 -0.68
C PRO A 115 4.52 -4.85 -0.22
N ASN A 116 5.30 -4.21 -1.10
CA ASN A 116 5.94 -2.92 -0.80
C ASN A 116 4.96 -1.74 -0.91
N VAL A 117 3.83 -1.92 -1.59
CA VAL A 117 2.78 -0.89 -1.75
C VAL A 117 1.61 -1.18 -0.81
N ILE A 118 1.17 -2.42 -0.75
CA ILE A 118 0.11 -2.90 0.16
C ILE A 118 0.63 -4.16 0.86
N PRO A 119 0.99 -4.10 2.17
CA PRO A 119 1.50 -5.27 2.87
C PRO A 119 0.55 -6.46 2.84
N LEU A 120 1.07 -7.69 2.82
CA LEU A 120 0.22 -8.89 2.95
C LEU A 120 -0.54 -8.87 4.28
N LEU A 121 -1.73 -9.49 4.28
CA LEU A 121 -2.74 -9.48 5.35
C LEU A 121 -3.36 -8.11 5.65
N LYS A 122 -2.92 -7.03 4.98
CA LYS A 122 -3.53 -5.72 5.12
C LYS A 122 -4.97 -5.75 4.58
N GLU A 123 -5.88 -5.26 5.39
CA GLU A 123 -7.24 -4.95 5.00
C GLU A 123 -7.32 -3.54 4.40
N PHE A 124 -8.03 -3.39 3.30
CA PHE A 124 -8.25 -2.12 2.61
C PHE A 124 -9.63 -2.11 1.91
N THR A 125 -10.05 -0.96 1.39
CA THR A 125 -11.31 -0.80 0.64
C THR A 125 -11.00 -0.44 -0.81
N ILE A 126 -11.59 -1.13 -1.77
CA ILE A 126 -11.50 -0.77 -3.19
C ILE A 126 -12.72 0.08 -3.55
N ILE A 127 -12.51 1.24 -4.14
CA ILE A 127 -13.53 2.01 -4.86
C ILE A 127 -13.45 1.58 -6.33
N LEU A 128 -14.47 0.83 -6.76
CA LEU A 128 -14.59 0.35 -8.13
C LEU A 128 -14.84 1.51 -9.10
N TRP A 129 -14.64 1.27 -10.38
CA TRP A 129 -14.83 2.25 -11.46
C TRP A 129 -16.27 2.78 -11.57
N ASP A 130 -17.24 2.11 -10.97
CA ASP A 130 -18.64 2.54 -10.87
C ASP A 130 -18.97 3.27 -9.55
N GLY A 131 -17.96 3.53 -8.72
CA GLY A 131 -18.08 4.23 -7.44
C GLY A 131 -18.48 3.34 -6.25
N ARG A 132 -18.76 2.05 -6.47
CA ARG A 132 -19.06 1.12 -5.36
C ARG A 132 -17.81 0.85 -4.53
N GLN A 133 -18.00 0.76 -3.22
CA GLN A 133 -16.93 0.44 -2.27
C GLN A 133 -17.05 -1.01 -1.83
N VAL A 134 -15.94 -1.74 -1.89
CA VAL A 134 -15.88 -3.16 -1.53
C VAL A 134 -14.68 -3.43 -0.62
N PRO A 135 -14.85 -4.17 0.49
CA PRO A 135 -13.75 -4.52 1.36
C PRO A 135 -12.87 -5.58 0.71
N ALA A 136 -11.56 -5.43 0.87
CA ALA A 136 -10.54 -6.33 0.32
C ALA A 136 -9.45 -6.64 1.37
N THR A 137 -8.69 -7.71 1.11
CA THR A 137 -7.53 -8.13 1.90
C THR A 137 -6.42 -8.59 0.97
N ALA A 138 -5.20 -8.13 1.23
CA ALA A 138 -3.99 -8.52 0.51
C ALA A 138 -3.56 -9.94 0.91
N LEU A 139 -4.09 -10.96 0.25
CA LEU A 139 -3.85 -12.36 0.64
C LEU A 139 -2.84 -13.06 -0.27
N ASP A 140 -2.47 -12.44 -1.38
CA ASP A 140 -1.58 -13.03 -2.37
C ASP A 140 -0.54 -12.04 -2.91
N LYS A 141 0.48 -12.56 -3.57
CA LYS A 141 1.47 -11.76 -4.31
C LYS A 141 1.62 -12.30 -5.72
N GLY A 142 1.66 -11.42 -6.71
CA GLY A 142 1.90 -11.80 -8.10
C GLY A 142 3.22 -11.21 -8.59
N THR A 143 4.06 -12.02 -9.25
CA THR A 143 5.30 -11.51 -9.85
C THR A 143 5.05 -10.46 -10.94
N ALA A 144 3.85 -10.44 -11.53
CA ALA A 144 3.38 -9.44 -12.49
C ALA A 144 2.57 -8.28 -11.85
N ILE A 145 2.46 -8.26 -10.52
CA ILE A 145 1.72 -7.27 -9.74
C ILE A 145 2.73 -6.46 -8.93
N ILE A 146 3.32 -5.46 -9.59
CA ILE A 146 4.40 -4.63 -9.06
C ILE A 146 3.96 -3.15 -9.14
N GLY A 147 4.24 -2.38 -8.09
CA GLY A 147 3.85 -0.99 -7.96
C GLY A 147 2.34 -0.81 -7.72
N ASN A 148 1.75 0.22 -8.32
CA ASN A 148 0.34 0.58 -8.15
C ASN A 148 -0.59 -0.32 -8.98
N LYS A 149 -0.49 -1.62 -8.76
CA LYS A 149 -1.27 -2.64 -9.45
C LYS A 149 -1.81 -3.65 -8.44
N ILE A 150 -3.02 -4.12 -8.68
CA ILE A 150 -3.64 -5.21 -7.92
C ILE A 150 -4.25 -6.24 -8.88
N ASP A 151 -4.35 -7.48 -8.44
CA ASP A 151 -5.11 -8.54 -9.11
C ASP A 151 -6.30 -8.93 -8.23
N ILE A 152 -7.51 -8.73 -8.73
CA ILE A 152 -8.75 -8.96 -8.00
C ILE A 152 -9.26 -10.37 -8.26
N PHE A 153 -9.58 -11.11 -7.19
CA PHE A 153 -10.11 -12.45 -7.29
C PHE A 153 -11.58 -12.47 -7.71
N VAL A 154 -11.89 -13.21 -8.77
CA VAL A 154 -13.23 -13.36 -9.35
C VAL A 154 -13.63 -14.82 -9.49
N ASP A 155 -14.91 -15.10 -9.76
CA ASP A 155 -15.41 -16.47 -9.78
C ASP A 155 -14.97 -17.23 -11.04
N THR A 156 -15.08 -16.61 -12.21
CA THR A 156 -14.93 -17.30 -13.51
C THR A 156 -13.94 -16.63 -14.45
N ILE A 157 -13.36 -17.41 -15.36
CA ILE A 157 -12.47 -16.90 -16.42
C ILE A 157 -13.21 -15.87 -17.29
N GLN A 158 -14.48 -16.15 -17.62
CA GLN A 158 -15.28 -15.27 -18.46
C GLN A 158 -15.51 -13.90 -17.79
N GLU A 159 -15.72 -13.87 -16.48
CA GLU A 159 -15.83 -12.63 -15.70
C GLU A 159 -14.54 -11.81 -15.78
N ALA A 160 -13.38 -12.45 -15.56
CA ALA A 160 -12.08 -11.78 -15.66
C ALA A 160 -11.86 -11.15 -17.05
N ILE A 161 -12.17 -11.89 -18.11
CA ILE A 161 -12.06 -11.43 -19.51
C ILE A 161 -12.99 -10.23 -19.77
N HIS A 162 -14.25 -10.30 -19.33
CA HIS A 162 -15.22 -9.21 -19.54
C HIS A 162 -14.86 -7.93 -18.79
N LEU A 163 -14.31 -8.05 -17.58
CA LEU A 163 -13.88 -6.89 -16.80
C LEU A 163 -12.66 -6.20 -17.44
N GLY A 164 -11.71 -6.98 -17.97
CA GLY A 164 -10.49 -6.46 -18.55
C GLY A 164 -9.67 -5.66 -17.53
N ARG A 165 -8.86 -4.69 -17.96
CA ARG A 165 -8.14 -3.80 -17.04
C ARG A 165 -9.04 -2.66 -16.60
N LYS A 166 -8.99 -2.32 -15.31
CA LYS A 166 -9.77 -1.23 -14.72
C LYS A 166 -8.89 -0.31 -13.89
N GLN A 167 -9.20 0.98 -13.91
CA GLN A 167 -8.66 1.92 -12.93
C GLN A 167 -9.58 1.93 -11.72
N VAL A 168 -9.01 1.76 -10.54
CA VAL A 168 -9.72 1.78 -9.26
C VAL A 168 -8.96 2.63 -8.26
N GLN A 169 -9.62 2.98 -7.17
CA GLN A 169 -8.97 3.59 -6.02
C GLN A 169 -8.95 2.60 -4.87
N VAL A 170 -7.90 2.62 -4.04
CA VAL A 170 -7.81 1.80 -2.83
C VAL A 170 -7.57 2.68 -1.62
N ILE A 171 -8.45 2.56 -0.63
CA ILE A 171 -8.33 3.23 0.66
C ILE A 171 -7.69 2.23 1.64
N LEU A 172 -6.47 2.51 2.09
CA LEU A 172 -5.67 1.69 3.01
C LEU A 172 -6.11 1.80 4.47
#